data_AF-A0A101GZQ1-F1
#
_entry.id   AF-A0A101GZQ1-F1
#
_cell.length_a   1.000
_cell.length_b   1.000
_cell.length_c   1.000
_cell.angle_alpha   90.00
_cell.angle_beta   90.00
_cell.angle_gamma   90.00
#
_symmetry.space_group_name_H-M   'P 1'
#
loop_
_entity.id
_entity.type
_entity.pdbx_description
1 polymer ?
#
loop_
_entity_poly.entity_id
_entity_poly.type
_entity_poly.pdbx_seq_one_letter_code
_entity_poly.pdbx_strand_id
1 'polypeptide(L)'
;IIMAAGEEHAMTVGVHPERIKFLVFFTVSIVSAIAVSTAGLIGFVGLVIPHMVRLAFGTDSKLNLPATAIFGGLFLVVCDTIARTLFQPTELPIGAVTALVGAPVFIYLLRSREVANDG
;
A
#
# COMPACT_ATOMS: atom_id res chain seq x y z
N ILE A 1 11.63 -5.99 9.87
CA ILE A 1 13.01 -6.51 9.63
C ILE A 1 13.12 -7.99 9.93
N ILE A 2 12.75 -8.45 11.14
CA ILE A 2 12.91 -9.87 11.54
C ILE A 2 12.27 -10.85 10.54
N MET A 3 11.01 -10.63 10.13
CA MET A 3 10.35 -11.50 9.13
C MET A 3 10.88 -11.32 7.70
N ALA A 4 11.50 -10.17 7.39
CA ALA A 4 12.02 -9.88 6.04
C ALA A 4 13.41 -10.50 5.80
N ALA A 5 14.12 -10.88 6.86
CA ALA A 5 15.43 -11.52 6.81
C ALA A 5 15.36 -13.05 6.57
N GLY A 6 14.16 -13.62 6.47
CA GLY A 6 13.92 -15.05 6.28
C GLY A 6 13.36 -15.73 7.53
N GLU A 7 12.60 -16.80 7.33
CA GLU A 7 11.94 -17.54 8.42
C GLU A 7 12.97 -18.22 9.35
N GLU A 8 14.04 -18.78 8.80
CA GLU A 8 15.15 -19.33 9.60
C GLU A 8 15.78 -18.28 10.52
N HIS A 9 16.06 -17.09 10.00
CA HIS A 9 16.64 -16.00 10.80
C HIS A 9 15.65 -15.49 11.87
N ALA A 10 14.35 -15.48 11.58
CA ALA A 10 13.35 -15.11 12.55
C ALA A 10 13.26 -16.13 13.71
N MET A 11 13.38 -17.42 13.40
CA MET A 11 13.40 -18.48 14.41
C MET A 11 14.63 -18.40 15.32
N THR A 12 15.81 -18.08 14.78
CA THR A 12 17.05 -17.99 15.59
C THR A 12 17.02 -16.85 16.60
N VAL A 13 16.24 -15.79 16.35
CA VAL A 13 16.01 -14.69 17.31
C VAL A 13 14.77 -14.89 18.19
N GLY A 14 14.18 -16.09 18.21
CA GLY A 14 13.07 -16.47 19.08
C GLY A 14 11.67 -16.07 18.59
N VAL A 15 11.55 -15.57 17.36
CA VAL A 15 10.26 -15.25 16.75
C VAL A 15 9.70 -16.49 16.06
N HIS A 16 8.42 -16.78 16.26
CA HIS A 16 7.72 -17.89 15.61
C HIS A 16 7.01 -17.36 14.35
N PRO A 17 7.57 -17.53 13.13
CA PRO A 17 7.08 -16.84 11.93
C PRO A 17 5.65 -17.22 11.59
N GLU A 18 5.28 -18.49 11.81
CA GLU A 18 3.97 -19.03 11.49
C GLU A 18 2.84 -18.39 12.33
N ARG A 19 3.09 -18.16 13.62
CA ARG A 19 2.13 -17.45 14.49
C ARG A 19 1.94 -16.01 14.06
N ILE A 20 3.03 -15.33 13.69
CA ILE A 20 2.97 -13.94 13.23
C ILE A 20 2.25 -13.85 11.88
N LYS A 21 2.54 -14.75 10.93
CA LYS A 21 1.84 -14.81 9.63
C LYS A 21 0.35 -15.00 9.83
N PHE A 22 -0.06 -15.94 10.68
CA PHE A 22 -1.47 -16.17 10.99
C PHE A 22 -2.14 -14.90 11.57
N LEU A 23 -1.52 -14.25 12.56
CA LEU A 23 -2.04 -13.03 13.17
C LEU A 23 -2.14 -11.88 12.16
N VAL A 24 -1.12 -11.69 11.32
CA VAL A 24 -1.10 -10.66 10.28
C VAL A 24 -2.18 -10.90 9.25
N PHE A 25 -2.32 -12.13 8.73
CA PHE A 25 -3.38 -12.43 7.77
C PHE A 25 -4.76 -12.23 8.37
N PHE A 26 -5.00 -12.74 9.59
CA PHE A 26 -6.28 -12.59 10.25
C PHE A 26 -6.66 -11.11 10.47
N THR A 27 -5.73 -10.31 10.98
CA THR A 27 -5.96 -8.87 11.23
C THR A 27 -6.13 -8.08 9.94
N VAL A 28 -5.26 -8.27 8.94
CA VAL A 28 -5.35 -7.59 7.64
C VAL A 28 -6.63 -7.98 6.90
N SER A 29 -7.04 -9.24 6.94
CA SER A 29 -8.30 -9.68 6.33
C SER A 29 -9.50 -8.98 6.95
N ILE A 30 -9.58 -8.89 8.28
CA ILE A 30 -10.68 -8.19 8.97
C ILE A 30 -10.71 -6.71 8.59
N VAL A 31 -9.56 -6.02 8.71
CA VAL A 31 -9.47 -4.59 8.38
C VAL A 31 -9.82 -4.33 6.92
N SER A 32 -9.34 -5.17 6.00
CA SER A 32 -9.62 -5.04 4.58
C SER A 32 -11.09 -5.31 4.27
N ALA A 33 -11.71 -6.32 4.90
CA ALA A 33 -13.13 -6.61 4.72
C ALA A 33 -14.02 -5.45 5.18
N ILE A 34 -13.71 -4.84 6.33
CA ILE A 34 -14.43 -3.66 6.84
C ILE A 34 -14.26 -2.48 5.88
N ALA A 35 -13.04 -2.21 5.41
CA ALA A 35 -12.77 -1.13 4.48
C ALA A 35 -13.48 -1.32 3.12
N VAL A 36 -13.39 -2.51 2.53
CA VAL A 36 -14.00 -2.81 1.22
C VAL A 36 -15.52 -2.85 1.31
N SER A 37 -16.09 -3.37 2.39
CA SER A 37 -17.54 -3.40 2.58
C SER A 37 -18.17 -2.00 2.73
N THR A 38 -17.39 -1.00 3.16
CA THR A 38 -17.88 0.36 3.40
C THR A 38 -17.57 1.31 2.25
N ALA A 39 -16.36 1.24 1.68
CA ALA A 39 -15.89 2.15 0.63
C ALA A 39 -15.93 1.53 -0.78
N GLY A 40 -16.22 0.23 -0.90
CA GLY A 40 -16.13 -0.52 -2.15
C GLY A 40 -14.70 -0.93 -2.50
N LEU A 41 -14.53 -1.47 -3.71
CA LEU A 41 -13.23 -1.92 -4.20
C LEU A 41 -12.32 -0.74 -4.55
N ILE A 42 -11.17 -0.66 -3.87
CA ILE A 42 -10.14 0.35 -4.10
C ILE A 42 -8.85 -0.36 -4.53
N GLY A 43 -8.34 -0.02 -5.71
CA GLY A 43 -7.14 -0.61 -6.29
C GLY A 43 -5.90 0.27 -6.13
N PHE A 44 -4.72 -0.30 -6.40
CA PHE A 44 -3.41 0.36 -6.51
C PHE A 44 -2.82 1.03 -5.26
N VAL A 45 -3.62 1.59 -4.35
CA VAL A 45 -3.15 2.30 -3.15
C VAL A 45 -2.20 1.42 -2.32
N GLY A 46 -2.59 0.17 -2.08
CA GLY A 46 -1.81 -0.79 -1.29
C GLY A 46 -0.51 -1.26 -1.96
N LEU A 47 -0.30 -0.97 -3.24
CA LEU A 47 0.94 -1.27 -3.97
C LEU A 47 1.81 -0.03 -4.12
N VAL A 48 1.21 1.09 -4.52
CA VAL A 48 1.92 2.33 -4.83
C VAL A 48 2.45 3.01 -3.57
N ILE A 49 1.61 3.19 -2.55
CA ILE A 49 1.96 4.00 -1.37
C ILE A 49 3.09 3.38 -0.56
N PRO A 50 3.08 2.08 -0.19
CA PRO A 50 4.19 1.50 0.56
C PRO A 50 5.50 1.55 -0.22
N HIS A 51 5.44 1.47 -1.55
CA HIS A 51 6.62 1.55 -2.40
C HIS A 51 7.21 2.97 -2.45
N MET A 52 6.35 3.98 -2.60
CA MET A 52 6.76 5.39 -2.55
C MET A 52 7.35 5.75 -1.18
N VAL A 53 6.69 5.34 -0.10
CA VAL A 53 7.20 5.56 1.27
C VAL A 53 8.53 4.86 1.47
N ARG A 54 8.70 3.63 0.96
CA ARG A 54 9.97 2.91 1.06
C ARG A 54 11.09 3.58 0.26
N LEU A 55 10.78 4.21 -0.87
CA LEU A 55 11.76 4.98 -1.65
C LEU A 55 12.15 6.28 -0.94
N ALA A 56 11.20 6.95 -0.29
CA ALA A 56 11.43 8.24 0.38
C ALA A 56 12.06 8.12 1.78
N PHE A 57 11.61 7.15 2.59
CA PHE A 57 11.98 7.00 4.01
C PHE A 57 12.83 5.76 4.31
N GLY A 58 13.13 4.93 3.30
CA GLY A 58 13.94 3.73 3.45
C GLY A 58 13.15 2.50 3.89
N THR A 59 13.81 1.51 4.50
CA THR A 59 13.28 0.16 4.74
C THR A 59 12.85 -0.12 6.18
N ASP A 60 12.87 0.88 7.06
CA ASP A 60 12.48 0.68 8.46
C ASP A 60 10.97 0.42 8.60
N SER A 61 10.62 -0.80 9.04
CA SER A 61 9.24 -1.23 9.20
C SER A 61 8.47 -0.40 10.24
N LYS A 62 9.15 0.16 11.25
CA LYS A 62 8.51 0.96 12.31
C LYS A 62 8.03 2.31 11.79
N LEU A 63 8.79 2.91 10.87
CA LEU A 63 8.46 4.20 10.26
C LEU A 63 7.56 4.02 9.04
N ASN A 64 7.78 2.97 8.25
CA ASN A 64 7.03 2.76 7.02
C ASN A 64 5.55 2.46 7.26
N LEU A 65 5.19 1.76 8.33
CA LEU A 65 3.80 1.46 8.64
C LEU A 65 2.95 2.73 8.90
N PRO A 66 3.31 3.61 9.85
CA PRO A 66 2.57 4.86 10.07
C PRO A 66 2.67 5.82 8.89
N ALA A 67 3.83 5.92 8.23
CA ALA A 67 3.97 6.77 7.06
C ALA A 67 3.04 6.31 5.92
N THR A 68 3.00 5.01 5.61
CA THR A 68 2.11 4.46 4.58
C THR A 68 0.64 4.71 4.90
N ALA A 69 0.24 4.60 6.17
CA ALA A 69 -1.13 4.90 6.59
C ALA A 69 -1.50 6.37 6.33
N ILE A 70 -0.61 7.30 6.70
CA ILE A 70 -0.83 8.75 6.52
C ILE A 70 -0.85 9.13 5.04
N PHE A 71 0.19 8.74 4.28
CA PHE A 71 0.28 9.06 2.85
C PHE A 71 -0.83 8.38 2.04
N GLY A 72 -1.23 7.18 2.42
CA GLY A 72 -2.33 6.46 1.77
C GLY A 72 -3.67 7.13 2.02
N GLY A 73 -3.95 7.54 3.26
CA GLY A 73 -5.15 8.31 3.61
C GLY A 73 -5.21 9.65 2.87
N LEU A 74 -4.11 10.40 2.86
CA LEU A 74 -4.01 11.67 2.14
C LEU A 74 -4.26 11.50 0.64
N PHE A 75 -3.65 10.49 0.02
CA PHE A 75 -3.88 10.16 -1.39
C PHE A 75 -5.35 9.85 -1.67
N LEU A 76 -5.99 9.07 -0.80
CA LEU A 76 -7.40 8.73 -0.94
C LEU A 76 -8.31 9.95 -0.86
N VAL A 77 -8.07 10.87 0.09
CA VAL A 77 -8.84 12.12 0.21
C VAL A 77 -8.70 13.00 -1.03
N VAL A 78 -7.48 13.10 -1.58
CA VAL A 78 -7.24 13.85 -2.82
C VAL A 78 -7.98 13.21 -4.00
N CYS A 79 -7.91 11.88 -4.16
CA CYS A 79 -8.66 11.17 -5.20
C CYS A 79 -10.17 11.30 -5.03
N ASP A 80 -10.70 11.21 -3.81
CA ASP A 80 -12.13 11.39 -3.52
C ASP A 80 -12.60 12.81 -3.91
N THR A 81 -11.80 13.82 -3.55
CA THR A 81 -12.09 15.22 -3.87
C THR A 81 -12.12 15.44 -5.38
N ILE A 82 -11.14 14.89 -6.11
CA ILE A 82 -11.08 14.98 -7.58
C ILE A 82 -12.29 14.27 -8.21
N ALA A 83 -12.64 13.07 -7.72
CA ALA A 83 -13.77 12.29 -8.21
C ALA A 83 -15.08 13.08 -8.08
N ARG A 84 -15.30 13.74 -6.94
CA ARG A 84 -16.51 14.54 -6.68
C ARG A 84 -16.55 15.85 -7.45
N THR A 85 -15.40 16.47 -7.70
CA THR A 85 -15.35 17.83 -8.27
C THR A 85 -15.36 17.84 -9.81
N LEU A 86 -14.68 16.89 -10.47
CA LEU A 86 -14.52 16.90 -11.93
C LEU A 86 -15.69 16.23 -12.68
N PHE A 87 -16.46 15.36 -12.03
CA PHE A 87 -17.42 14.48 -12.72
C PHE A 87 -18.90 14.76 -12.43
N GLN A 88 -19.28 15.96 -11.95
CA GLN A 88 -20.70 16.28 -11.82
C GLN A 88 -21.43 16.21 -13.18
N PRO A 89 -22.64 15.59 -13.27
CA PRO A 89 -23.50 15.04 -12.20
C PRO A 89 -23.33 13.53 -11.93
N THR A 90 -22.37 12.86 -12.57
CA THR A 90 -22.18 11.40 -12.47
C THR A 90 -21.12 11.05 -11.42
N GLU A 91 -21.51 10.36 -10.35
CA GLU A 91 -20.55 9.92 -9.33
C GLU A 91 -19.67 8.79 -9.85
N LEU A 92 -18.41 9.11 -10.17
CA LEU A 92 -17.43 8.10 -10.57
C LEU A 92 -16.92 7.36 -9.33
N PRO A 93 -16.87 6.02 -9.32
CA PRO A 93 -16.30 5.27 -8.22
C PRO A 93 -14.84 5.68 -7.97
N ILE A 94 -14.50 5.99 -6.72
CA ILE A 94 -13.12 6.37 -6.33
C ILE A 94 -12.08 5.29 -6.72
N GLY A 95 -12.49 4.02 -6.76
CA GLY A 95 -11.67 2.91 -7.24
C GLY A 95 -11.18 3.08 -8.69
N ALA A 96 -12.00 3.65 -9.58
CA ALA A 96 -11.61 3.92 -10.96
C ALA A 96 -10.60 5.07 -11.04
N VAL A 97 -10.82 6.14 -10.26
CA VAL A 97 -9.90 7.29 -10.20
C VAL A 97 -8.54 6.88 -9.65
N THR A 98 -8.54 6.14 -8.54
CA THR A 98 -7.30 5.63 -7.93
C THR A 98 -6.55 4.67 -8.84
N ALA A 99 -7.23 3.85 -9.65
CA ALA A 99 -6.59 3.00 -10.65
C ALA A 99 -5.98 3.81 -11.82
N LEU A 100 -6.69 4.82 -12.31
CA LEU A 100 -6.20 5.70 -13.39
C LEU A 100 -4.95 6.48 -12.98
N VAL A 101 -4.86 6.90 -11.72
CA VAL A 101 -3.67 7.59 -11.18
C VAL A 101 -2.60 6.59 -10.78
N GLY A 102 -2.98 5.48 -10.15
CA GLY A 102 -2.07 4.48 -9.60
C GLY A 102 -1.35 3.66 -10.66
N ALA A 103 -1.99 3.33 -11.78
CA ALA A 103 -1.36 2.52 -12.83
C ALA A 103 -0.17 3.23 -13.52
N PRO A 104 -0.27 4.51 -13.96
CA PRO A 104 0.88 5.25 -14.47
C PRO A 104 2.01 5.38 -13.46
N VAL A 105 1.68 5.67 -12.20
CA VAL A 105 2.68 5.78 -11.12
C VAL A 105 3.39 4.43 -10.91
N PHE A 106 2.64 3.33 -10.91
CA PHE A 106 3.21 2.00 -10.76
C PHE A 106 4.15 1.64 -11.93
N ILE A 107 3.75 1.93 -13.17
CA ILE A 107 4.61 1.72 -14.35
C ILE A 107 5.87 2.59 -14.26
N TYR A 108 5.74 3.85 -13.85
CA TYR A 108 6.88 4.75 -13.66
C TYR A 108 7.86 4.22 -12.60
N LEU A 109 7.35 3.74 -11.47
CA LEU A 109 8.17 3.14 -10.42
C LEU A 109 8.88 1.86 -10.89
N LEU A 110 8.22 1.03 -11.69
CA LEU A 110 8.81 -0.18 -12.26
C LEU A 110 9.97 0.17 -13.20
N ARG A 111 9.76 1.13 -14.12
CA ARG A 111 10.78 1.59 -15.06
C ARG A 111 11.98 2.24 -14.35
N SER A 112 11.74 3.01 -13.28
CA SER A 112 12.83 3.66 -12.53
C SER A 112 13.75 2.65 -11.83
N ARG A 113 13.24 1.47 -11.45
CA ARG A 113 14.07 0.41 -10.86
C ARG A 113 14.92 -0.32 -11.88
N GLU A 114 14.41 -0.49 -13.10
CA GLU A 114 15.15 -1.09 -14.21
C GLU A 114 16.31 -0.19 -14.63
N VAL A 115 16.07 1.13 -14.76
CA VAL A 115 17.13 2.11 -15.08
C VAL A 115 18.18 2.23 -13.97
N ALA A 116 17.82 2.01 -12.70
CA ALA A 116 18.76 2.07 -11.58
C ALA A 116 19.64 0.82 -11.43
N ASN A 117 19.36 -0.26 -12.16
CA ASN A 117 20.13 -1.52 -12.10
C ASN A 117 21.06 -1.72 -13.31
N ASP A 118 20.99 -0.84 -14.31
CA ASP A 118 21.81 -0.82 -15.52
C ASP A 118 22.92 0.28 -15.48
N GLY A 119 23.27 0.78 -14.29
CA GLY A 119 24.29 1.82 -14.08
C GLY A 119 25.42 1.39 -13.16
#